data_AF-A0A7C4VGJ6-F1
#
_entry.id   AF-A0A7C4VGJ6-F1
#
_cell.length_a   1.000
_cell.length_b   1.000
_cell.length_c   1.000
_cell.angle_alpha   90.00
_cell.angle_beta   90.00
_cell.angle_gamma   90.00
#
_symmetry.space_group_name_H-M   'P 1'
#
loop_
_entity.id
_entity.type
_entity.pdbx_description
1 polymer ?
#
loop_
_entity_poly.entity_id
_entity_poly.type
_entity_poly.pdbx_seq_one_letter_code
_entity_poly.pdbx_strand_id
1 'polypeptide(L)'
;MKLNSESHIKALRLSKLAFAKVKPTSEHKRETLLLAFEQIKPILKEYMKENHVLAVELDLKNRKYLALEPIPNVERNFWVEQWLNGELPNKQLKKKLKQRFQWVQYLSFSDFLSGVEAWLMEKVVQHGF
;
A
#
# COMPACT_ATOMS: atom_id res chain seq x y z
N MET A 1 19.38 12.26 2.00
CA MET A 1 18.59 13.36 1.39
C MET A 1 17.45 13.64 2.36
N LYS A 2 17.43 14.80 3.05
CA LYS A 2 16.32 15.13 3.95
C LYS A 2 15.08 15.36 3.06
N LEU A 3 14.02 14.57 3.25
CA LEU A 3 12.75 14.82 2.59
C LEU A 3 12.28 16.21 3.00
N ASN A 4 12.15 17.15 2.05
CA ASN A 4 11.43 18.39 2.34
C ASN A 4 9.94 18.01 2.48
N SER A 5 9.41 18.11 3.69
CA SER A 5 8.13 17.50 4.07
C SER A 5 6.96 18.05 3.26
N GLU A 6 6.93 19.37 3.03
CA GLU A 6 5.80 20.03 2.36
C GLU A 6 5.68 19.68 0.87
N SER A 7 6.80 19.63 0.14
CA SER A 7 6.78 19.32 -1.28
C SER A 7 6.39 17.85 -1.53
N HIS A 8 6.84 16.93 -0.68
CA HIS A 8 6.45 15.52 -0.75
C HIS A 8 4.99 15.31 -0.38
N ILE A 9 4.48 15.97 0.66
CA ILE A 9 3.05 15.91 1.00
C ILE A 9 2.21 16.44 -0.16
N LYS A 10 2.61 17.57 -0.75
CA LYS A 10 1.90 18.15 -1.90
C LYS A 10 1.91 17.19 -3.10
N ALA A 11 3.06 16.63 -3.46
CA ALA A 11 3.18 15.66 -4.55
C ALA A 11 2.28 14.43 -4.28
N LEU A 12 2.32 13.87 -3.08
CA LEU A 12 1.51 12.74 -2.68
C LEU A 12 0.00 13.03 -2.80
N ARG A 13 -0.45 14.18 -2.29
CA ARG A 13 -1.86 14.62 -2.38
C ARG A 13 -2.32 14.80 -3.81
N LEU A 14 -1.49 15.41 -4.67
CA LEU A 14 -1.80 15.58 -6.09
C LEU A 14 -1.89 14.23 -6.80
N SER A 15 -0.94 13.31 -6.55
CA SER A 15 -0.98 11.97 -7.13
C SER A 15 -2.21 11.19 -6.65
N LYS A 16 -2.52 11.24 -5.35
CA LYS A 16 -3.73 10.64 -4.77
C LYS A 16 -5.00 11.13 -5.46
N LEU A 17 -5.11 12.44 -5.71
CA LEU A 17 -6.21 13.05 -6.46
C LEU A 17 -6.26 12.58 -7.92
N ALA A 18 -5.10 12.49 -8.59
CA ALA A 18 -5.02 12.00 -9.96
C ALA A 18 -5.52 10.55 -10.06
N PHE A 19 -5.06 9.66 -9.18
CA PHE A 19 -5.50 8.26 -9.15
C PHE A 19 -6.96 8.06 -8.74
N ALA A 20 -7.54 9.00 -7.97
CA ALA A 20 -8.96 8.98 -7.66
C ALA A 20 -9.83 9.40 -8.86
N LYS A 21 -9.43 10.46 -9.58
CA LYS A 21 -10.28 11.15 -10.56
C LYS A 21 -10.03 10.75 -12.01
N VAL A 22 -8.80 10.40 -12.37
CA VAL A 22 -8.40 10.16 -13.76
C VAL A 22 -8.62 8.70 -14.12
N LYS A 23 -9.56 8.45 -15.05
CA LYS A 23 -9.72 7.14 -15.68
C LYS A 23 -8.72 6.98 -16.84
N PRO A 24 -7.96 5.87 -16.95
CA PRO A 24 -6.92 5.67 -17.97
C PRO A 24 -7.49 5.32 -19.37
N THR A 25 -8.45 6.10 -19.85
CA THR A 25 -9.20 5.86 -21.09
C THR A 25 -8.47 6.29 -22.36
N SER A 26 -7.46 7.16 -22.24
CA SER A 26 -6.62 7.62 -23.35
C SER A 26 -5.15 7.54 -22.98
N GLU A 27 -4.27 7.57 -23.98
CA GLU A 27 -2.81 7.57 -23.82
C GLU A 27 -2.34 8.70 -22.89
N HIS A 28 -2.73 9.94 -23.18
CA HIS A 28 -2.41 11.10 -22.36
C HIS A 28 -2.83 10.96 -20.87
N LYS A 29 -3.99 10.35 -20.60
CA LYS A 29 -4.44 10.09 -19.22
C LYS A 29 -3.60 9.02 -18.54
N ARG A 30 -3.11 8.02 -19.28
CA ARG A 30 -2.18 7.00 -18.75
C ARG A 30 -0.82 7.62 -18.44
N GLU A 31 -0.30 8.46 -19.34
CA GLU A 31 0.94 9.20 -19.11
C GLU A 31 0.85 10.08 -17.88
N THR A 32 -0.27 10.78 -17.68
CA THR A 32 -0.51 11.60 -16.48
C THR A 32 -0.39 10.77 -15.20
N LEU A 33 -0.99 9.57 -15.18
CA LEU A 33 -0.92 8.67 -14.02
C LEU A 33 0.49 8.08 -13.83
N LEU A 34 1.21 7.78 -14.91
CA LEU A 34 2.60 7.33 -14.85
C LEU A 34 3.49 8.42 -14.27
N LEU A 35 3.38 9.67 -14.74
CA LEU A 35 4.13 10.81 -14.21
C LEU A 35 3.81 11.05 -12.74
N ALA A 36 2.54 10.98 -12.35
CA ALA A 36 2.11 11.08 -10.97
C ALA A 36 2.72 9.98 -10.09
N PHE A 37 2.85 8.76 -10.62
CA PHE A 37 3.52 7.64 -9.94
C PHE A 37 5.03 7.88 -9.80
N GLU A 38 5.72 8.29 -10.86
CA GLU A 38 7.15 8.60 -10.84
C GLU A 38 7.50 9.64 -9.76
N GLN A 39 6.69 10.69 -9.63
CA GLN A 39 6.91 11.75 -8.64
C GLN A 39 6.88 11.26 -7.20
N ILE A 40 6.06 10.24 -6.90
CA ILE A 40 5.90 9.72 -5.53
C ILE A 40 6.75 8.48 -5.25
N LYS A 41 7.46 7.93 -6.24
CA LYS A 41 8.34 6.76 -6.05
C LYS A 41 9.29 6.86 -4.85
N PRO A 42 9.96 8.01 -4.59
CA PRO A 42 10.83 8.12 -3.42
C PRO A 42 10.07 7.94 -2.10
N ILE A 43 8.89 8.55 -1.99
CA ILE A 43 8.00 8.45 -0.81
C ILE A 43 7.55 7.00 -0.64
N LEU A 44 7.12 6.35 -1.73
CA LEU A 44 6.69 4.96 -1.72
C LEU A 44 7.80 4.01 -1.30
N LYS A 45 9.03 4.19 -1.80
CA LYS A 45 10.17 3.35 -1.42
C LYS A 45 10.47 3.44 0.08
N GLU A 46 10.39 4.64 0.65
CA GLU A 46 10.63 4.83 2.07
C GLU A 46 9.49 4.24 2.92
N TYR A 47 8.24 4.50 2.54
CA TYR A 47 7.06 3.89 3.16
C TYR A 47 7.15 2.36 3.14
N MET A 48 7.45 1.78 1.97
CA MET A 48 7.55 0.33 1.78
C MET A 48 8.65 -0.28 2.66
N LYS A 49 9.80 0.40 2.75
CA LYS A 49 10.92 -0.05 3.59
C LYS A 49 10.53 -0.09 5.07
N GLU A 50 9.87 0.94 5.58
CA GLU A 50 9.54 1.04 7.00
C GLU A 50 8.35 0.19 7.41
N ASN A 51 7.35 0.10 6.53
CA ASN A 51 6.15 -0.70 6.76
C ASN A 51 6.30 -2.15 6.26
N HIS A 52 7.51 -2.53 5.84
CA HIS A 52 7.84 -3.89 5.39
C HIS A 52 6.96 -4.38 4.22
N VAL A 53 6.51 -3.46 3.36
CA VAL A 53 5.80 -3.78 2.13
C VAL A 53 6.83 -4.16 1.08
N LEU A 54 6.81 -5.42 0.63
CA LEU A 54 7.84 -5.96 -0.25
C LEU A 54 7.65 -5.60 -1.72
N ALA A 55 6.40 -5.46 -2.15
CA ALA A 55 6.06 -5.19 -3.54
C ALA A 55 4.70 -4.48 -3.62
N VAL A 56 4.52 -3.70 -4.69
CA VAL A 56 3.23 -3.12 -5.06
C VAL A 56 3.01 -3.42 -6.55
N GLU A 57 1.84 -3.95 -6.90
CA GLU A 57 1.42 -4.17 -8.27
C GLU A 57 0.32 -3.18 -8.63
N LEU A 58 0.54 -2.45 -9.72
CA LEU A 58 -0.33 -1.39 -10.23
C LEU A 58 -0.82 -1.77 -11.62
N ASP A 59 -2.04 -2.31 -11.74
CA ASP A 59 -2.68 -2.55 -13.03
C ASP A 59 -3.65 -1.41 -13.33
N LEU A 60 -3.19 -0.45 -14.15
CA LEU A 60 -4.02 0.69 -14.56
C LEU A 60 -5.20 0.27 -15.44
N LYS A 61 -5.07 -0.80 -16.23
CA LYS A 61 -6.12 -1.25 -17.16
C LYS A 61 -7.29 -1.84 -16.38
N ASN A 62 -6.98 -2.73 -15.44
CA ASN A 62 -7.98 -3.43 -14.63
C ASN A 62 -8.28 -2.74 -13.30
N ARG A 63 -7.62 -1.60 -13.02
CA ARG A 63 -7.69 -0.85 -11.76
C ARG A 63 -7.46 -1.74 -10.54
N LYS A 64 -6.56 -2.71 -10.69
CA LYS A 64 -6.18 -3.63 -9.61
C LYS A 64 -4.92 -3.12 -8.95
N TYR A 65 -4.96 -3.13 -7.62
CA TYR A 65 -3.89 -2.61 -6.79
C TYR A 65 -3.64 -3.61 -5.67
N LEU A 66 -2.45 -4.20 -5.70
CA LEU A 66 -2.03 -5.20 -4.73
C LEU A 66 -0.77 -4.69 -4.03
N ALA A 67 -0.67 -4.93 -2.73
CA ALA A 67 0.55 -4.75 -1.98
C ALA A 67 0.92 -6.06 -1.28
N LEU A 68 2.19 -6.43 -1.31
CA LEU A 68 2.72 -7.59 -0.60
C LEU A 68 3.14 -7.16 0.80
N GLU A 69 2.24 -7.35 1.76
CA GLU A 69 2.37 -6.80 3.12
C GLU A 69 2.60 -7.90 4.15
N PRO A 70 3.19 -7.58 5.31
CA PRO A 70 3.28 -8.52 6.42
C PRO A 70 1.88 -8.99 6.83
N ILE A 71 1.75 -10.28 7.14
CA ILE A 71 0.49 -10.81 7.69
C ILE A 71 0.32 -10.27 9.12
N PRO A 72 -0.71 -9.47 9.41
CA PRO A 72 -0.92 -8.90 10.73
C PRO A 72 -1.27 -9.99 11.76
N ASN A 73 -0.97 -9.74 13.03
CA ASN A 73 -1.28 -10.70 14.10
C ASN A 73 -2.77 -11.00 14.22
N VAL A 74 -3.65 -10.03 13.92
CA VAL A 74 -5.10 -10.24 13.86
C VAL A 74 -5.47 -11.37 12.89
N GLU A 75 -4.89 -11.38 11.69
CA GLU A 75 -5.16 -12.42 10.68
C GLU A 75 -4.65 -13.78 11.16
N ARG A 76 -3.49 -13.80 11.83
CA ARG A 76 -2.94 -15.04 12.42
C ARG A 76 -3.81 -15.58 13.53
N ASN A 77 -4.30 -14.70 14.41
CA ASN A 77 -5.20 -15.05 15.49
C ASN A 77 -6.52 -15.60 14.94
N PHE A 78 -7.06 -14.98 13.90
CA PHE A 78 -8.23 -15.49 13.20
C PHE A 78 -8.04 -16.92 12.69
N TRP A 79 -6.88 -17.25 12.09
CA TRP A 79 -6.60 -18.63 11.66
C TRP A 79 -6.52 -19.62 12.84
N VAL A 80 -6.01 -19.18 13.98
CA VAL A 80 -5.98 -20.00 15.20
C VAL A 80 -7.39 -20.23 15.72
N GLU A 81 -8.26 -19.21 15.72
CA GLU A 81 -9.67 -19.34 16.10
C GLU A 81 -10.43 -20.32 15.19
N GLN A 82 -10.28 -20.20 13.87
CA GLN A 82 -10.88 -21.16 12.93
C GLN A 82 -10.39 -22.60 13.16
N TRP A 83 -9.13 -22.75 13.55
CA TRP A 83 -8.59 -24.07 13.91
C TRP A 83 -9.20 -24.62 15.20
N LEU A 84 -9.31 -23.79 16.24
CA LEU A 84 -9.94 -24.18 17.50
C LEU A 84 -11.42 -24.59 17.30
N ASN A 85 -12.11 -23.95 16.36
CA ASN A 85 -13.50 -24.27 16.00
C ASN A 85 -13.62 -25.47 15.04
N GLY A 86 -12.52 -26.08 14.62
CA GLY A 86 -12.53 -27.22 13.69
C GLY A 86 -12.79 -26.86 12.21
N GLU A 87 -12.91 -25.57 11.89
CA GLU A 87 -13.14 -25.06 10.53
C GLU A 87 -11.86 -25.10 9.67
N LEU A 88 -10.69 -25.04 10.31
CA LEU A 88 -9.39 -25.05 9.65
C LEU A 88 -8.58 -26.31 10.01
N PRO A 89 -8.28 -27.20 9.05
CA PRO A 89 -7.48 -28.40 9.32
C PRO A 89 -6.03 -28.08 9.73
N ASN A 90 -5.45 -28.90 10.61
CA ASN A 90 -4.05 -28.81 11.08
C ASN A 90 -3.03 -28.57 9.95
N LYS A 91 -3.18 -29.29 8.84
CA LYS A 91 -2.28 -29.19 7.68
C LYS A 91 -2.34 -27.80 7.04
N GLN A 92 -3.53 -27.19 6.98
CA GLN A 92 -3.73 -25.86 6.42
C GLN A 92 -3.22 -24.78 7.36
N LEU A 93 -3.50 -24.89 8.67
CA LEU A 93 -2.95 -23.97 9.68
C LEU A 93 -1.42 -23.94 9.63
N LYS A 94 -0.76 -25.10 9.63
CA LYS A 94 0.70 -25.21 9.52
C LYS A 94 1.25 -24.55 8.26
N LYS A 95 0.52 -24.61 7.14
CA LYS A 95 0.91 -23.94 5.89
C LYS A 95 0.78 -22.42 6.02
N LYS A 96 -0.35 -21.94 6.54
CA LYS A 96 -0.64 -20.51 6.74
C LYS A 96 0.36 -19.86 7.70
N LEU A 97 0.65 -20.48 8.85
CA LEU A 97 1.59 -19.94 9.85
C LEU A 97 3.05 -19.84 9.38
N LYS A 98 3.43 -20.57 8.31
CA LYS A 98 4.76 -20.43 7.69
C LYS A 98 4.87 -19.18 6.81
N GLN A 99 3.74 -18.60 6.39
CA GLN A 99 3.73 -17.41 5.55
C GLN A 99 4.01 -16.17 6.41
N ARG A 100 4.87 -15.28 5.89
CA ARG A 100 5.18 -14.00 6.53
C ARG A 100 4.46 -12.83 5.89
N PHE A 101 4.16 -12.94 4.60
CA PHE A 101 3.58 -11.89 3.77
C PHE A 101 2.38 -12.42 3.01
N GLN A 102 1.48 -11.52 2.65
CA GLN A 102 0.31 -11.80 1.84
C GLN A 102 0.03 -10.66 0.86
N TRP A 103 -0.58 -11.00 -0.28
CA TRP A 103 -1.10 -10.00 -1.18
C TRP A 103 -2.39 -9.42 -0.62
N VAL A 104 -2.37 -8.12 -0.35
CA VAL A 104 -3.53 -7.34 0.11
C VAL A 104 -4.06 -6.56 -1.08
N GLN A 105 -5.35 -6.73 -1.38
CA GLN A 105 -6.02 -5.98 -2.42
C GLN A 105 -6.61 -4.69 -1.86
N TYR A 106 -6.24 -3.57 -2.46
CA TYR A 106 -6.82 -2.26 -2.19
C TYR A 106 -7.95 -1.97 -3.18
N LEU A 107 -8.97 -1.22 -2.72
CA LEU A 107 -10.07 -0.77 -3.56
C LEU A 107 -9.58 0.11 -4.72
N SER A 108 -8.59 0.96 -4.45
CA SER A 108 -7.90 1.78 -5.44
C SER A 108 -6.48 2.12 -4.99
N PHE A 109 -5.64 2.58 -5.92
CA PHE A 109 -4.31 3.10 -5.55
C PHE A 109 -4.42 4.35 -4.68
N SER A 110 -5.49 5.14 -4.84
CA SER A 110 -5.76 6.30 -3.99
C SER A 110 -5.97 5.91 -2.52
N ASP A 111 -6.61 4.76 -2.29
CA ASP A 111 -6.82 4.22 -0.94
C ASP A 111 -5.49 3.79 -0.32
N PHE A 112 -4.65 3.09 -1.08
CA PHE A 112 -3.29 2.76 -0.65
C PHE A 112 -2.48 4.04 -0.31
N LEU A 113 -2.52 5.06 -1.17
CA LEU A 113 -1.84 6.34 -0.92
C LEU A 113 -2.38 7.10 0.30
N SER A 114 -3.58 6.78 0.79
CA SER A 114 -4.08 7.37 2.03
C SER A 114 -3.33 6.84 3.26
N GLY A 115 -2.94 5.56 3.27
CA GLY A 115 -2.05 5.01 4.30
C GLY A 115 -0.65 5.62 4.24
N VAL A 116 -0.12 5.82 3.03
CA VAL A 116 1.16 6.51 2.82
C VAL A 116 1.10 7.96 3.34
N GLU A 117 0.00 8.66 3.10
CA GLU A 117 -0.21 10.03 3.57
C GLU A 117 -0.26 10.10 5.09
N ALA A 118 -0.98 9.20 5.75
CA ALA A 118 -1.05 9.13 7.20
C ALA A 118 0.35 8.92 7.81
N TRP A 119 1.10 7.93 7.32
CA TRP A 119 2.48 7.67 7.75
C TRP A 119 3.39 8.89 7.55
N LEU A 120 3.29 9.56 6.40
CA LEU A 120 4.12 10.74 6.12
C LEU A 120 3.78 11.90 7.06
N MET A 121 2.51 12.13 7.36
CA MET A 121 2.07 13.15 8.30
C MET A 121 2.55 12.87 9.73
N GLU A 122 2.47 11.62 10.19
CA GLU A 122 3.00 11.20 11.50
C GLU A 122 4.50 11.50 11.63
N LYS A 123 5.27 11.20 10.58
CA LYS A 123 6.70 11.53 10.56
C LYS A 123 6.98 13.02 10.69
N VAL A 124 6.22 13.85 9.98
CA VAL A 124 6.37 15.31 10.04
C VAL A 124 6.07 15.83 11.44
N VAL A 125 4.99 15.33 12.07
CA VAL A 125 4.65 15.69 13.46
C VAL A 125 5.75 15.26 14.44
N GLN A 126 6.28 14.04 14.29
CA GLN A 126 7.34 13.52 15.17
C GLN A 126 8.68 14.25 15.01
N HIS A 127 8.96 14.81 13.83
CA HIS A 127 10.27 15.39 13.50
C HIS A 127 10.30 16.93 13.61
N GLY A 128 9.22 17.56 14.09
CA GLY A 128 9.19 18.97 14.50
C GLY A 128 9.89 19.91 13.52
N PHE A 129 9.31 20.08 12.33
CA PHE A 129 9.62 21.20 11.44
C PHE A 129 8.58 22.30 11.62
#